data_AF-A0A6V8CSZ7-F1
#
_entry.id   AF-A0A6V8CSZ7-F1
#
_cell.length_a   1.000
_cell.length_b   1.000
_cell.length_c   1.000
_cell.angle_alpha   90.00
_cell.angle_beta   90.00
_cell.angle_gamma   90.00
#
_symmetry.space_group_name_H-M   'P 1'
#
loop_
_entity.id
_entity.type
_entity.pdbx_description
1 polymer ?
#
loop_
_entity_poly.entity_id
_entity_poly.type
_entity_poly.pdbx_seq_one_letter_code
_entity_poly.pdbx_strand_id
1 'polypeptide(L)'
;MKGQPRVVYVNGSTVLRGLVIEGSDEETLLHLAACNQVELISKRREWNTVLLGLTEMVRLTGAEPFGGENLQQLRQSLPVDFR
;
A
#
# COMPACT_ATOMS: atom_id res chain seq x y z
N MET A 1 13.75 -16.92 21.92
CA MET A 1 13.20 -15.62 21.45
C MET A 1 12.27 -15.90 20.29
N LYS A 2 10.95 -16.00 20.55
CA LYS A 2 9.92 -16.05 19.51
C LYS A 2 9.33 -14.65 19.36
N GLY A 3 9.07 -14.20 18.15
CA GLY A 3 7.87 -13.38 17.92
C GLY A 3 8.02 -11.92 17.49
N GLN A 4 9.19 -11.44 17.03
CA GLN A 4 9.20 -10.18 16.28
C GLN A 4 8.90 -10.49 14.80
N PRO A 5 7.86 -9.85 14.20
CA PRO A 5 7.60 -9.97 12.77
C PRO A 5 8.84 -9.58 11.97
N ARG A 6 9.08 -10.26 10.85
CA ARG A 6 10.17 -9.88 9.96
C ARG A 6 9.85 -8.51 9.36
N VAL A 7 10.76 -7.55 9.53
CA VAL A 7 10.66 -6.24 8.90
C VAL A 7 11.05 -6.34 7.42
N VAL A 8 10.20 -5.83 6.53
CA VAL A 8 10.43 -5.75 5.09
C VAL A 8 10.25 -4.31 4.63
N TYR A 9 11.26 -3.79 3.93
CA TYR A 9 11.21 -2.44 3.36
C TYR A 9 10.63 -2.50 1.94
N VAL A 10 9.62 -1.67 1.68
CA VAL A 10 8.92 -1.61 0.39
C VAL A 10 8.91 -0.19 -0.17
N ASN A 11 8.86 -0.05 -1.50
CA ASN A 11 8.66 1.24 -2.16
C ASN A 11 7.20 1.43 -2.57
N GLY A 12 6.85 2.63 -3.05
CA GLY A 12 5.48 2.95 -3.41
C GLY A 12 4.93 2.11 -4.57
N SER A 13 5.79 1.68 -5.50
CA SER A 13 5.39 0.80 -6.60
C SER A 13 5.00 -0.59 -6.12
N THR A 14 5.72 -1.15 -5.13
CA THR A 14 5.34 -2.42 -4.49
C THR A 14 3.98 -2.32 -3.83
N VAL A 15 3.73 -1.25 -3.06
CA VAL A 15 2.42 -1.04 -2.41
C VAL A 15 1.32 -0.87 -3.45
N LEU A 16 1.55 -0.05 -4.48
CA LEU A 16 0.57 0.19 -5.54
C LEU A 16 0.18 -1.11 -6.26
N ARG A 17 1.17 -1.94 -6.62
CA ARG A 17 0.92 -3.24 -7.28
C ARG A 17 0.08 -4.15 -6.39
N GLY A 18 0.42 -4.23 -5.10
CA GLY A 18 -0.36 -5.06 -4.17
C GLY A 18 -1.80 -4.60 -3.97
N LEU A 19 -2.11 -3.33 -4.29
CA LEU A 19 -3.49 -2.82 -4.23
C LEU A 19 -4.30 -3.07 -5.49
N VAL A 20 -3.65 -3.24 -6.66
CA VAL A 20 -4.36 -3.20 -7.95
C VAL A 20 -4.12 -4.40 -8.86
N ILE A 21 -3.16 -5.25 -8.53
CA ILE A 21 -2.88 -6.48 -9.28
C ILE A 21 -3.27 -7.66 -8.41
N GLU A 22 -4.46 -8.19 -8.68
CA GLU A 22 -4.97 -9.40 -8.05
C GLU A 22 -4.07 -10.61 -8.36
N GLY A 23 -3.81 -11.44 -7.36
CA GLY A 23 -2.94 -12.60 -7.41
C GLY A 23 -1.45 -12.29 -7.41
N SER A 24 -1.04 -11.03 -7.19
CA SER A 24 0.38 -10.66 -7.17
C SER A 24 1.10 -11.08 -5.88
N ASP A 25 2.42 -11.25 -5.97
CA ASP A 25 3.27 -11.44 -4.79
C ASP A 25 3.18 -10.21 -3.86
N GLU A 26 3.01 -9.01 -4.43
CA GLU A 26 2.81 -7.78 -3.67
C GLU A 26 1.47 -7.76 -2.92
N GLU A 27 0.39 -8.27 -3.50
CA GLU A 27 -0.89 -8.43 -2.79
C GLU A 27 -0.74 -9.43 -1.64
N THR A 28 -0.09 -10.57 -1.90
CA THR A 28 0.24 -11.55 -0.87
C THR A 28 1.06 -10.91 0.26
N LEU A 29 2.03 -10.06 -0.07
CA LEU A 29 2.84 -9.36 0.90
C LEU A 29 2.00 -8.41 1.79
N LEU A 30 1.05 -7.67 1.21
CA LEU A 30 0.12 -6.84 1.96
C LEU A 30 -0.78 -7.69 2.88
N HIS A 31 -1.24 -8.84 2.41
CA HIS A 31 -2.04 -9.76 3.21
C HIS A 31 -1.26 -10.31 4.42
N LEU A 32 -0.03 -10.76 4.20
CA LEU A 32 0.86 -11.23 5.26
C LEU A 32 1.10 -10.14 6.32
N ALA A 33 1.25 -8.90 5.87
CA ALA A 33 1.40 -7.74 6.76
C ALA A 33 0.13 -7.45 7.56
N ALA A 34 -1.04 -7.50 6.92
CA ALA A 34 -2.33 -7.37 7.59
C ALA A 34 -2.55 -8.48 8.65
N CYS A 35 -1.99 -9.66 8.43
CA CYS A 35 -1.99 -10.77 9.38
C CYS A 35 -0.86 -10.71 10.44
N ASN A 36 -0.13 -9.60 10.54
CA ASN A 36 1.01 -9.41 11.46
C ASN A 36 2.13 -10.47 11.29
N GLN A 37 2.23 -11.12 10.12
CA GLN A 37 3.30 -12.08 9.84
C GLN A 37 4.61 -11.38 9.44
N VAL A 38 4.49 -10.19 8.83
CA VAL A 38 5.60 -9.29 8.49
C VAL A 38 5.24 -7.85 8.87
N GLU A 39 6.25 -7.03 9.15
CA GLU A 39 6.08 -5.58 9.29
C GLU A 39 6.55 -4.91 8.00
N LEU A 40 5.68 -4.14 7.34
CA LEU A 40 6.06 -3.38 6.15
C LEU A 40 6.37 -1.93 6.51
N ILE A 41 7.56 -1.48 6.11
CA ILE A 41 8.00 -0.10 6.29
C ILE A 41 8.28 0.51 4.92
N SER A 42 7.78 1.73 4.71
CA SER A 42 8.09 2.53 3.54
C SER A 42 8.47 3.95 3.93
N LYS A 43 9.21 4.64 3.06
CA LYS A 43 9.55 6.05 3.30
C LYS A 43 8.28 6.89 3.14
N ARG A 44 8.10 7.90 3.97
CA ARG A 44 6.95 8.83 3.87
C ARG A 44 6.65 9.35 2.46
N ARG A 45 7.69 9.62 1.65
CA ARG A 45 7.56 10.11 0.27
C ARG A 45 6.93 9.11 -0.71
N GLU A 46 7.03 7.81 -0.42
CA GLU A 46 6.53 6.74 -1.29
C GLU A 46 5.00 6.72 -1.34
N TRP A 47 4.33 7.32 -0.34
CA TRP A 47 2.89 7.56 -0.40
C TRP A 47 2.48 8.37 -1.63
N ASN A 48 3.31 9.32 -2.08
CA ASN A 48 3.00 10.11 -3.27
C ASN A 48 2.99 9.25 -4.54
N THR A 49 3.86 8.23 -4.62
CA THR A 49 3.85 7.27 -5.73
C THR A 49 2.54 6.49 -5.76
N VAL A 50 2.04 6.06 -4.61
CA VAL A 50 0.75 5.37 -4.49
C VAL A 50 -0.40 6.28 -4.91
N LEU A 51 -0.44 7.52 -4.40
CA LEU A 51 -1.45 8.53 -4.75
C LEU A 51 -1.50 8.80 -6.25
N LEU A 52 -0.34 9.05 -6.86
CA LEU A 52 -0.24 9.32 -8.30
C LEU A 52 -0.73 8.13 -9.11
N GLY A 53 -0.35 6.91 -8.72
CA GLY A 53 -0.82 5.69 -9.38
C GLY A 53 -2.33 5.53 -9.33
N LEU A 54 -2.93 5.65 -8.13
CA LEU A 54 -4.38 5.58 -7.95
C LEU A 54 -5.11 6.65 -8.78
N THR A 55 -4.60 7.88 -8.76
CA THR A 55 -5.18 9.00 -9.52
C THR A 55 -5.13 8.75 -11.02
N GLU A 56 -4.01 8.21 -11.53
CA GLU A 56 -3.87 7.88 -12.95
C GLU A 56 -4.81 6.75 -13.37
N MET A 57 -5.00 5.73 -12.53
CA MET A 57 -5.95 4.65 -12.81
C MET A 57 -7.40 5.15 -12.85
N VAL A 58 -7.79 6.04 -11.92
CA VAL A 58 -9.09 6.70 -11.97
C VAL A 58 -9.24 7.48 -13.29
N ARG A 59 -8.23 8.28 -13.65
CA ARG A 59 -8.23 9.07 -14.88
C ARG A 59 -8.40 8.19 -16.13
N LEU A 60 -7.75 7.03 -16.18
CA LEU A 60 -7.82 6.10 -17.31
C LEU A 60 -9.14 5.33 -17.39
N THR A 61 -9.75 5.01 -16.25
CA THR A 61 -11.02 4.28 -16.18
C THR A 61 -12.25 5.18 -16.30
N GLY A 62 -12.08 6.49 -16.13
CA GLY A 62 -13.18 7.45 -16.09
C GLY A 62 -14.01 7.39 -14.81
N ALA A 63 -13.50 6.72 -13.77
CA ALA A 63 -14.14 6.65 -12.46
C ALA A 63 -14.14 8.02 -11.75
N GLU A 64 -14.98 8.17 -10.74
CA GLU A 64 -14.96 9.37 -9.90
C GLU A 64 -13.65 9.46 -9.09
N PRO A 65 -13.00 10.64 -9.04
CA PRO A 65 -11.81 10.83 -8.22
C PRO A 65 -12.07 10.59 -6.73
N PHE A 66 -11.09 9.96 -6.08
CA PHE A 66 -11.10 9.86 -4.62
C PHE A 66 -11.00 11.24 -3.98
N GLY A 67 -11.90 11.53 -3.04
CA GLY A 67 -11.76 12.69 -2.17
C GLY A 67 -10.53 12.57 -1.27
N GLY A 68 -10.00 13.71 -0.80
CA GLY A 68 -8.82 13.74 0.08
C GLY A 68 -9.01 12.92 1.37
N GLU A 69 -10.22 12.92 1.93
CA GLU A 69 -10.57 12.11 3.11
C GLU A 69 -10.50 10.61 2.81
N ASN A 70 -11.02 10.16 1.66
CA ASN A 70 -10.97 8.76 1.24
C ASN A 70 -9.52 8.29 1.07
N LEU A 71 -8.65 9.13 0.49
CA LEU A 71 -7.24 8.84 0.33
C LEU A 71 -6.51 8.76 1.67
N GLN A 72 -6.86 9.63 2.62
CA GLN A 72 -6.32 9.58 3.97
C GLN A 72 -6.76 8.33 4.73
N GLN A 73 -8.03 7.95 4.63
CA GLN A 73 -8.56 6.71 5.21
C GLN A 73 -7.87 5.48 4.60
N LEU A 74 -7.70 5.44 3.28
CA LEU A 74 -6.94 4.39 2.60
C LEU A 74 -5.52 4.29 3.16
N ARG A 75 -4.82 5.43 3.31
CA ARG A 75 -3.46 5.43 3.88
C ARG A 75 -3.44 4.80 5.28
N GLN A 76 -4.44 5.10 6.10
CA GLN A 76 -4.53 4.59 7.47
C GLN A 76 -4.90 3.10 7.54
N SER A 77 -5.63 2.58 6.54
CA SER A 77 -6.00 1.17 6.47
C SER A 77 -4.92 0.27 5.88
N LEU A 78 -3.90 0.84 5.22
CA LEU A 78 -2.82 0.05 4.65
C LEU A 78 -1.96 -0.58 5.75
N PRO A 79 -1.58 -1.87 5.62
CA PRO A 79 -0.69 -2.54 6.55
C PRO A 79 0.78 -2.16 6.28
N VAL A 80 1.05 -0.87 6.07
CA VAL A 80 2.36 -0.31 5.74
C VAL A 80 2.60 0.95 6.56
N ASP A 81 3.69 0.97 7.31
CA ASP A 81 4.10 2.17 8.03
C ASP A 81 4.92 3.09 7.14
N PHE A 82 4.33 4.23 6.77
CA PHE A 82 4.96 5.31 6.01
C PHE A 82 5.65 6.32 6.93
N ARG A 83 6.85 5.98 7.42
CA ARG A 83 7.65 6.80 8.35
C ARG A 83 8.72 7.65 7.67
#